data_AF-A0A133XLJ1-F1
#
_entry.id   AF-A0A133XLJ1-F1
#
_cell.length_a   1.000
_cell.length_b   1.000
_cell.length_c   1.000
_cell.angle_alpha   90.00
_cell.angle_beta   90.00
_cell.angle_gamma   90.00
#
_symmetry.space_group_name_H-M   'P 1'
#
loop_
_entity.id
_entity.type
_entity.pdbx_description
1 polymer ?
#
loop_
_entity_poly.entity_id
_entity_poly.type
_entity_poly.pdbx_seq_one_letter_code
_entity_poly.pdbx_strand_id
1 'polypeptide(L)'
;MLNLNYANFANAYRRYAALETDSLFNSLGWAEKAGTPGYVRNGAVLTSLALLSGGAPVCGSLMIEAGPLAGRKVCHGANRLAEWLAVRHTAPEIMPLEKSMAEVCYALFGRRGIVAFIQGSGPQGGSMALLDGRNAGPVCAAAEGKHPLEVRFWALS
;
A
#
# COMPACT_ATOMS: atom_id res chain seq x y z
N MET A 1 -19.48 -2.35 1.68
CA MET A 1 -18.22 -2.23 0.91
C MET A 1 -17.72 -0.81 1.05
N LEU A 2 -16.40 -0.62 1.10
CA LEU A 2 -15.78 0.71 1.12
C LEU A 2 -15.92 1.37 -0.25
N ASN A 3 -16.27 2.66 -0.29
CA ASN A 3 -16.25 3.44 -1.53
C ASN A 3 -14.95 4.26 -1.57
N LEU A 4 -13.97 3.82 -2.36
CA LEU A 4 -12.68 4.47 -2.48
C LEU A 4 -12.61 5.28 -3.77
N ASN A 5 -12.60 6.61 -3.63
CA ASN A 5 -12.36 7.51 -4.74
C ASN A 5 -10.85 7.71 -4.95
N TYR A 6 -10.40 7.61 -6.20
CA TYR A 6 -9.00 7.72 -6.59
C TYR A 6 -8.39 9.05 -6.15
N ALA A 7 -9.05 10.19 -6.41
CA ALA A 7 -8.48 11.50 -6.13
C ALA A 7 -8.26 11.69 -4.62
N ASN A 8 -9.24 11.35 -3.80
CA ASN A 8 -9.14 11.44 -2.34
C ASN A 8 -8.05 10.50 -1.79
N PHE A 9 -8.05 9.23 -2.24
CA PHE A 9 -7.04 8.26 -1.82
C PHE A 9 -5.63 8.68 -2.25
N ALA A 10 -5.46 9.07 -3.51
CA ALA A 10 -4.17 9.47 -4.05
C ALA A 10 -3.63 10.74 -3.38
N ASN A 11 -4.49 11.73 -3.09
CA ASN A 11 -4.08 12.94 -2.38
C ASN A 11 -3.60 12.61 -0.96
N ALA A 12 -4.32 11.74 -0.23
CA ALA A 12 -3.89 11.29 1.09
C ALA A 12 -2.58 10.49 1.01
N TYR A 13 -2.48 9.53 0.09
CA TYR A 13 -1.27 8.74 -0.11
C TYR A 13 -0.05 9.62 -0.40
N ARG A 14 -0.17 10.54 -1.36
CA ARG A 14 0.92 11.44 -1.77
C ARG A 14 1.34 12.37 -0.64
N ARG A 15 0.41 12.83 0.20
CA ARG A 15 0.72 13.64 1.38
C ARG A 15 1.70 12.93 2.31
N TYR A 16 1.46 11.65 2.61
CA TYR A 16 2.37 10.87 3.46
C TYR A 16 3.63 10.42 2.71
N ALA A 17 3.52 10.12 1.40
CA ALA A 17 4.66 9.72 0.59
C ALA A 17 5.66 10.87 0.38
N ALA A 18 5.21 12.12 0.40
CA ALA A 18 6.09 13.30 0.31
C ALA A 18 6.90 13.57 1.59
N LEU A 19 6.55 12.92 2.72
CA LEU A 19 7.32 13.04 3.95
C LEU A 19 8.53 12.11 3.92
N GLU A 20 9.67 12.65 4.35
CA GLU A 20 10.84 11.88 4.74
C GLU A 20 10.50 10.92 5.89
N THR A 21 11.27 9.84 6.03
CA THR A 21 11.00 8.79 7.04
C THR A 21 10.88 9.37 8.45
N ASP A 22 11.81 10.22 8.86
CA ASP A 22 11.82 10.80 10.21
C ASP A 22 10.61 11.73 10.41
N SER A 23 10.29 12.55 9.42
CA SER A 23 9.11 13.43 9.47
C SER A 23 7.81 12.63 9.54
N LEU A 24 7.70 11.54 8.77
CA LEU A 24 6.56 10.64 8.83
C LEU A 24 6.46 10.01 10.22
N PHE A 25 7.56 9.50 10.76
CA PHE A 25 7.57 8.81 12.05
C PHE A 25 7.23 9.78 13.18
N ASN A 26 7.79 10.98 13.17
CA ASN A 26 7.43 12.06 14.09
C ASN A 26 5.93 12.37 14.02
N SER A 27 5.37 12.49 12.82
CA SER A 27 3.93 12.78 12.65
C SER A 27 3.00 11.69 13.19
N LEU A 28 3.49 10.45 13.30
CA LEU A 28 2.75 9.29 13.80
C LEU A 28 3.04 9.00 15.28
N GLY A 29 3.97 9.73 15.91
CA GLY A 29 4.45 9.44 17.27
C GLY A 29 5.37 8.22 17.35
N TRP A 30 6.08 7.91 16.27
CA TRP A 30 6.96 6.73 16.14
C TRP A 30 8.45 7.06 16.12
N ALA A 31 8.85 8.27 16.50
CA ALA A 31 10.24 8.72 16.47
C ALA A 31 11.19 7.70 17.13
N GLU A 32 10.87 7.29 18.35
CA GLU A 32 11.64 6.32 19.14
C GLU A 32 11.47 4.86 18.70
N LYS A 33 10.61 4.61 17.71
CA LYS A 33 10.33 3.27 17.18
C LYS A 33 11.02 3.00 15.86
N ALA A 34 11.74 3.98 15.31
CA ALA A 34 12.57 3.82 14.14
C ALA A 34 13.53 2.62 14.33
N GLY A 35 13.58 1.72 13.34
CA GLY A 35 14.42 0.52 13.39
C GLY A 35 13.83 -0.66 14.17
N THR A 36 12.71 -0.50 14.87
CA THR A 36 12.01 -1.62 15.51
C THR A 36 11.18 -2.43 14.49
N PRO A 37 11.00 -3.75 14.68
CA PRO A 37 10.28 -4.59 13.72
C PRO A 37 8.87 -4.07 13.40
N GLY A 38 8.56 -3.96 12.11
CA GLY A 38 7.27 -3.49 11.61
C GLY A 38 7.16 -1.97 11.46
N TYR A 39 7.90 -1.17 12.24
CA TYR A 39 7.93 0.29 12.14
C TYR A 39 8.85 0.71 11.00
N VAL A 40 8.34 0.59 9.78
CA VAL A 40 9.04 0.93 8.54
C VAL A 40 8.19 1.81 7.65
N ARG A 41 8.82 2.75 6.94
CA ARG A 41 8.16 3.47 5.85
C ARG A 41 8.10 2.57 4.63
N ASN A 42 6.92 2.06 4.33
CA ASN A 42 6.67 1.24 3.15
C ASN A 42 5.29 1.54 2.52
N GLY A 43 5.03 0.95 1.35
CA GLY A 43 3.77 1.19 0.64
C GLY A 43 2.51 0.69 1.36
N ALA A 44 2.60 -0.36 2.20
CA ALA A 44 1.46 -0.82 2.99
C ALA A 44 1.07 0.17 4.10
N VAL A 45 2.08 0.78 4.75
CA VAL A 45 1.86 1.86 5.72
C VAL A 45 1.25 3.07 5.03
N LEU A 46 1.81 3.51 3.90
CA LEU A 46 1.27 4.65 3.13
C LEU A 46 -0.16 4.41 2.66
N THR A 47 -0.47 3.20 2.16
CA THR A 47 -1.84 2.82 1.79
C THR A 47 -2.76 2.79 3.03
N SER A 48 -2.31 2.23 4.15
CA SER A 48 -3.09 2.23 5.40
C SER A 48 -3.44 3.64 5.86
N LEU A 49 -2.48 4.57 5.83
CA LEU A 49 -2.70 5.97 6.20
C LEU A 49 -3.68 6.67 5.25
N ALA A 50 -3.59 6.40 3.94
CA ALA A 50 -4.53 6.92 2.96
C ALA A 50 -5.96 6.40 3.18
N LEU A 51 -6.11 5.09 3.46
CA LEU A 51 -7.40 4.48 3.80
C LEU A 51 -8.00 5.10 5.07
N LEU A 52 -7.20 5.23 6.14
CA LEU A 52 -7.62 5.83 7.39
C LEU A 52 -8.05 7.29 7.22
N SER A 53 -7.33 8.05 6.39
CA SER A 53 -7.66 9.45 6.08
C SER A 53 -8.98 9.58 5.32
N GLY A 54 -9.35 8.56 4.54
CA GLY A 54 -10.66 8.44 3.91
C GLY A 54 -11.75 7.86 4.82
N GLY A 55 -11.48 7.68 6.11
CA GLY A 55 -12.43 7.15 7.10
C GLY A 55 -12.55 5.63 7.12
N ALA A 56 -11.84 4.90 6.26
CA ALA A 56 -11.90 3.44 6.26
C ALA A 56 -11.26 2.86 7.54
N PRO A 57 -11.84 1.84 8.19
CA PRO A 57 -11.14 1.09 9.22
C PRO A 57 -9.98 0.33 8.56
N VAL A 58 -8.86 0.11 9.26
CA VAL A 58 -7.76 -0.73 8.77
C VAL A 58 -7.42 -1.76 9.84
N CYS A 59 -7.28 -3.02 9.46
CA CYS A 59 -6.85 -4.09 10.36
C CYS A 59 -5.32 -4.10 10.48
N GLY A 60 -4.82 -3.19 11.31
CA GLY A 60 -3.40 -3.02 11.60
C GLY A 60 -2.96 -3.59 12.94
N SER A 61 -1.65 -3.72 13.13
CA SER A 61 -1.03 -4.05 14.42
C SER A 61 -0.29 -2.86 15.04
N LEU A 62 0.12 -1.87 14.25
CA LEU A 62 0.88 -0.72 14.76
C LEU A 62 -0.10 0.42 15.05
N MET A 63 -0.03 0.95 16.27
CA MET A 63 -0.89 2.04 16.72
C MET A 63 -0.28 3.39 16.34
N ILE A 64 -1.08 4.29 15.79
CA ILE A 64 -0.69 5.69 15.59
C ILE A 64 -0.84 6.41 16.93
N GLU A 65 0.20 7.10 17.37
CA GLU A 65 0.28 7.70 18.71
C GLU A 65 0.10 9.22 18.69
N ALA A 66 0.20 9.84 17.51
CA ALA A 66 0.06 11.29 17.35
C ALA A 66 -0.75 11.69 16.11
N GLY A 67 -1.16 12.96 16.08
CA GLY A 67 -1.83 13.58 14.96
C GLY A 67 -3.31 13.19 14.79
N PRO A 68 -3.94 13.56 13.66
CA PRO A 68 -5.38 13.40 13.44
C PRO A 68 -5.87 11.94 13.40
N LEU A 69 -4.96 10.99 13.24
CA LEU A 69 -5.25 9.56 13.17
C LEU A 69 -4.85 8.82 14.46
N ALA A 70 -4.50 9.54 15.54
CA ALA A 70 -4.12 8.93 16.81
C ALA A 70 -5.17 7.92 17.32
N GLY A 71 -4.68 6.81 17.88
CA GLY A 71 -5.50 5.68 18.34
C GLY A 71 -5.95 4.72 17.23
N ARG A 72 -5.79 5.08 15.94
CA ARG A 72 -6.04 4.16 14.83
C ARG A 72 -4.85 3.23 14.60
N LYS A 73 -5.09 2.11 13.92
CA LYS A 73 -4.06 1.11 13.61
C LYS A 73 -3.76 1.07 12.12
N VAL A 74 -2.49 0.88 11.78
CA VAL A 74 -1.99 0.70 10.41
C VAL A 74 -1.46 -0.70 10.18
N CYS A 75 -1.61 -1.18 8.95
CA CYS A 75 -1.03 -2.43 8.50
C CYS A 75 0.30 -2.13 7.81
N HIS A 76 1.37 -2.78 8.25
CA HIS A 76 2.68 -2.68 7.59
C HIS A 76 2.92 -3.84 6.60
N GLY A 77 2.03 -4.84 6.56
CA GLY A 77 2.15 -6.01 5.71
C GLY A 77 1.32 -5.89 4.43
N ALA A 78 1.93 -5.91 3.25
CA ALA A 78 1.23 -5.70 1.99
C ALA A 78 0.27 -6.86 1.64
N ASN A 79 0.67 -8.12 1.83
CA ASN A 79 -0.19 -9.29 1.64
C ASN A 79 -1.44 -9.23 2.52
N ARG A 80 -1.25 -8.96 3.82
CA ARG A 80 -2.36 -8.88 4.79
C ARG A 80 -3.31 -7.73 4.45
N LEU A 81 -2.77 -6.59 4.03
CA LEU A 81 -3.58 -5.45 3.61
C LEU A 81 -4.32 -5.73 2.30
N ALA A 82 -3.70 -6.46 1.36
CA ALA A 82 -4.31 -6.91 0.12
C ALA A 82 -5.48 -7.89 0.37
N GLU A 83 -5.32 -8.86 1.27
CA GLU A 83 -6.42 -9.75 1.71
C GLU A 83 -7.56 -8.95 2.33
N TRP A 84 -7.22 -8.00 3.21
CA TRP A 84 -8.22 -7.14 3.83
C TRP A 84 -8.99 -6.29 2.80
N LEU A 85 -8.30 -5.74 1.80
CA LEU A 85 -8.92 -4.99 0.70
C LEU A 85 -9.86 -5.86 -0.14
N ALA A 86 -9.44 -7.08 -0.47
CA ALA A 86 -10.25 -8.04 -1.21
C ALA A 86 -11.60 -8.33 -0.53
N VAL A 87 -11.62 -8.36 0.81
CA VAL A 87 -12.83 -8.61 1.60
C VAL A 87 -13.66 -7.35 1.84
N ARG A 88 -13.03 -6.19 2.07
CA ARG A 88 -13.73 -4.99 2.57
C ARG A 88 -14.07 -3.96 1.50
N HIS A 89 -13.33 -3.92 0.41
CA HIS A 89 -13.55 -2.99 -0.70
C HIS A 89 -14.22 -3.70 -1.89
N THR A 90 -13.43 -4.45 -2.66
CA THR A 90 -13.88 -5.26 -3.78
C THR A 90 -12.83 -6.32 -4.10
N ALA A 91 -13.21 -7.36 -4.84
CA ALA A 91 -12.26 -8.35 -5.35
C ALA A 91 -11.27 -7.65 -6.31
N PRO A 92 -9.96 -7.92 -6.19
CA PRO A 92 -8.97 -7.41 -7.15
C PRO A 92 -9.10 -8.10 -8.49
N GLU A 93 -8.61 -7.44 -9.53
CA GLU A 93 -8.12 -8.13 -10.71
C GLU A 93 -6.82 -8.86 -10.35
N ILE A 94 -6.78 -10.17 -10.61
CA ILE A 94 -5.60 -11.00 -10.41
C ILE A 94 -4.86 -11.10 -11.73
N MET A 95 -3.59 -10.69 -11.72
CA MET A 95 -2.70 -10.72 -12.88
C MET A 95 -1.63 -11.79 -12.64
N PRO A 96 -1.71 -12.95 -13.32
CA PRO A 96 -0.74 -14.03 -13.16
C PRO A 96 0.64 -13.62 -13.68
N LEU A 97 1.69 -14.11 -13.03
CA LEU A 97 3.09 -13.84 -13.38
C LEU A 97 3.72 -14.91 -14.29
N GLU A 98 2.89 -15.73 -14.96
CA GLU A 98 3.31 -16.90 -15.73
C GLU A 98 4.31 -16.60 -16.86
N LYS A 99 4.35 -15.37 -17.37
CA LYS A 99 5.19 -15.00 -18.54
C LYS A 99 6.30 -14.01 -18.21
N SER A 100 6.00 -12.90 -17.54
CA SER A 100 7.02 -11.99 -17.00
C SER A 100 6.39 -10.86 -16.16
N MET A 101 7.22 -10.19 -15.34
CA MET A 101 6.83 -8.91 -14.74
C MET A 101 6.56 -7.84 -15.80
N ALA A 102 7.33 -7.81 -16.89
CA ALA A 102 7.21 -6.82 -17.95
C ALA A 102 5.80 -6.77 -18.59
N GLU A 103 5.19 -7.93 -18.83
CA GLU A 103 3.81 -8.01 -19.35
C GLU A 103 2.79 -7.43 -18.36
N VAL A 104 2.95 -7.73 -17.06
CA VAL A 104 2.10 -7.14 -16.01
C VAL A 104 2.25 -5.63 -15.99
N CYS A 105 3.46 -5.10 -16.11
CA CYS A 105 3.71 -3.66 -16.14
C CYS A 105 3.07 -2.98 -17.33
N TYR A 106 3.14 -3.62 -18.50
CA TYR A 106 2.47 -3.12 -19.69
C TYR A 106 0.95 -3.09 -19.49
N ALA A 107 0.36 -4.14 -18.93
CA ALA A 107 -1.06 -4.20 -18.63
C ALA A 107 -1.50 -3.23 -17.51
N LEU A 108 -0.58 -2.78 -16.64
CA LEU A 108 -0.82 -1.75 -15.62
C LEU A 108 -0.63 -0.31 -16.14
N PHE A 109 -0.01 -0.13 -17.32
CA PHE A 109 0.23 1.18 -17.89
C PHE A 109 -1.09 1.93 -18.17
N GLY A 110 -1.14 3.23 -17.84
CA GLY A 110 -2.35 4.04 -17.98
C GLY A 110 -3.40 3.83 -16.87
N ARG A 111 -3.27 2.79 -16.03
CA ARG A 111 -4.25 2.45 -15.00
C ARG A 111 -3.98 3.18 -13.69
N ARG A 112 -5.06 3.45 -12.95
CA ARG A 112 -5.05 4.19 -11.69
C ARG A 112 -5.71 3.39 -10.58
N GLY A 113 -5.07 3.35 -9.43
CA GLY A 113 -5.61 2.64 -8.27
C GLY A 113 -4.54 2.07 -7.37
N ILE A 114 -4.85 0.96 -6.70
CA ILE A 114 -3.93 0.28 -5.77
C ILE A 114 -3.42 -0.98 -6.46
N VAL A 115 -2.10 -1.22 -6.40
CA VAL A 115 -1.49 -2.47 -6.83
C VAL A 115 -0.76 -3.12 -5.66
N ALA A 116 -0.91 -4.43 -5.52
CA ALA A 116 -0.17 -5.24 -4.56
C ALA A 116 0.56 -6.37 -5.30
N PHE A 117 1.84 -6.54 -4.96
CA PHE A 117 2.70 -7.61 -5.44
C PHE A 117 2.88 -8.60 -4.29
N ILE A 118 2.18 -9.73 -4.37
CA ILE A 118 2.04 -10.72 -3.29
C ILE A 118 3.28 -11.61 -3.25
N GLN A 119 3.79 -11.92 -2.06
CA GLN A 119 4.88 -12.89 -1.85
C GLN A 119 4.42 -14.07 -0.98
N GLY A 120 5.09 -15.22 -1.05
CA GLY A 120 4.70 -16.40 -0.27
C GLY A 120 5.02 -16.33 1.23
N SER A 121 6.11 -15.67 1.63
CA SER A 121 6.54 -15.58 3.02
C SER A 121 7.29 -14.26 3.32
N GLY A 122 7.39 -13.90 4.60
CA GLY A 122 8.14 -12.74 5.09
C GLY A 122 7.31 -11.78 5.96
N PRO A 123 7.94 -11.04 6.90
CA PRO A 123 7.24 -10.28 7.93
C PRO A 123 6.40 -9.11 7.38
N GLN A 124 6.81 -8.54 6.23
CA GLN A 124 6.06 -7.47 5.57
C GLN A 124 5.20 -7.97 4.41
N GLY A 125 5.35 -9.24 4.00
CA GLY A 125 4.63 -9.88 2.90
C GLY A 125 4.40 -8.99 1.68
N GLY A 126 5.25 -9.09 0.65
CA GLY A 126 4.99 -8.42 -0.62
C GLY A 126 5.33 -6.93 -0.65
N SER A 127 4.75 -6.24 -1.63
CA SER A 127 4.79 -4.78 -1.72
C SER A 127 3.46 -4.24 -2.23
N MET A 128 3.22 -2.96 -2.00
CA MET A 128 1.99 -2.29 -2.42
C MET A 128 2.31 -0.86 -2.84
N ALA A 129 1.59 -0.34 -3.83
CA ALA A 129 1.79 1.01 -4.33
C ALA A 129 0.50 1.63 -4.85
N LEU A 130 0.50 2.96 -4.95
CA LEU A 130 -0.47 3.72 -5.72
C LEU A 130 -0.01 3.77 -7.18
N LEU A 131 -0.89 3.41 -8.11
CA LEU A 131 -0.72 3.68 -9.54
C LEU A 131 -1.42 4.98 -9.95
N ASP A 132 -0.73 5.80 -10.74
CA ASP A 132 -1.26 7.08 -11.24
C ASP A 132 -1.48 7.15 -12.76
N GLY A 133 -1.28 6.01 -13.42
CA GLY A 133 -1.37 5.84 -14.86
C GLY A 133 -0.05 6.12 -15.59
N ARG A 134 0.99 6.60 -14.90
CA ARG A 134 2.30 6.89 -15.50
C ARG A 134 3.45 6.14 -14.81
N ASN A 135 3.25 5.73 -13.56
CA ASN A 135 4.29 5.13 -12.72
C ASN A 135 4.33 3.59 -12.70
N ALA A 136 3.63 2.90 -13.61
CA ALA A 136 3.61 1.43 -13.63
C ALA A 136 5.02 0.82 -13.78
N GLY A 137 5.84 1.35 -14.69
CA GLY A 137 7.23 0.92 -14.90
C GLY A 137 8.10 0.93 -13.64
N PRO A 138 8.30 2.10 -12.98
CA PRO A 138 9.11 2.15 -11.76
C PRO A 138 8.52 1.35 -10.59
N VAL A 139 7.19 1.29 -10.46
CA VAL A 139 6.52 0.50 -9.41
C VAL A 139 6.80 -0.99 -9.59
N CYS A 140 6.68 -1.49 -10.83
CA CYS A 140 7.02 -2.86 -11.17
C CYS A 140 8.49 -3.19 -10.93
N ALA A 141 9.41 -2.35 -11.42
CA ALA A 141 10.84 -2.60 -11.29
C ALA A 141 11.26 -2.74 -9.81
N ALA A 142 10.69 -1.89 -8.94
CA ALA A 142 10.90 -1.98 -7.49
C ALA A 142 10.32 -3.27 -6.87
N ALA A 143 9.23 -3.81 -7.45
CA ALA A 143 8.60 -5.04 -6.99
C ALA A 143 9.29 -6.30 -7.52
N GLU A 144 9.87 -6.26 -8.73
CA GLU A 144 10.50 -7.41 -9.39
C GLU A 144 11.64 -8.01 -8.56
N GLY A 145 12.47 -7.16 -7.95
CA GLY A 145 13.54 -7.59 -7.03
C GLY A 145 13.05 -8.29 -5.76
N LYS A 146 11.73 -8.34 -5.54
CA LYS A 146 11.09 -9.08 -4.44
C LYS A 146 10.48 -10.40 -4.90
N HIS A 147 10.58 -10.79 -6.16
CA HIS A 147 10.06 -12.06 -6.67
C HIS A 147 8.59 -12.34 -6.23
N PRO A 148 7.64 -11.46 -6.60
CA PRO A 148 6.24 -11.71 -6.28
C PRO A 148 5.73 -12.97 -6.97
N LEU A 149 4.72 -13.59 -6.37
CA LEU A 149 4.03 -14.78 -6.87
C LEU A 149 2.74 -14.42 -7.62
N GLU A 150 2.15 -13.27 -7.29
CA GLU A 150 0.90 -12.80 -7.88
C GLU A 150 0.84 -11.27 -7.82
N VAL A 151 0.18 -10.65 -8.79
CA VAL A 151 -0.14 -9.21 -8.75
C VAL A 151 -1.64 -9.03 -8.64
N ARG A 152 -2.05 -8.19 -7.70
CA ARG A 152 -3.46 -7.83 -7.46
C ARG A 152 -3.64 -6.34 -7.71
N PHE A 153 -4.66 -6.01 -8.50
CA PHE A 153 -4.96 -4.63 -8.84
C PHE A 153 -6.40 -4.26 -8.48
N TRP A 154 -6.56 -3.12 -7.83
CA TRP A 154 -7.85 -2.48 -7.58
C TRP A 154 -7.91 -1.16 -8.33
N ALA A 155 -8.72 -1.11 -9.39
CA ALA A 155 -9.06 0.15 -10.03
C ALA A 155 -9.84 1.03 -9.04
N LEU A 156 -9.46 2.30 -8.95
CA LEU A 156 -10.21 3.29 -8.17
C LEU A 156 -10.87 4.29 -9.12
N SER A 157 -12.10 4.70 -8.81
CA SER A 157 -12.90 5.64 -9.60
C SER A 157 -12.63 7.10 -9.27
#